data_AF-A0A2S9XSI7-F1
#
_entry.id   AF-A0A2S9XSI7-F1
#
_cell.length_a   1.000
_cell.length_b   1.000
_cell.length_c   1.000
_cell.angle_alpha   90.00
_cell.angle_beta   90.00
_cell.angle_gamma   90.00
#
_symmetry.space_group_name_H-M   'P 1'
#
loop_
_entity.id
_entity.type
_entity.pdbx_description
1 polymer ?
#
loop_
_entity_poly.entity_id
_entity_poly.type
_entity_poly.pdbx_seq_one_letter_code
_entity_poly.pdbx_strand_id
1 'polypeptide(L)'
;MFRLMHLIRIPLTVSLTLALPVTTLARQPLAVTTPASNAQLDEDERLEHAKKLYVAAERLTRRGKWAEAADYYEQAYYLVPSKHGFAHKVAVAAYEAGDCDRAQEYLLHFLTYGDSDKHLDELDEAQRLIEEIDASGCASQASWTKLNAVA
;
A
#
# COMPACT_ATOMS: atom_id res chain seq x y z
N MET A 1 21.14 36.23 -32.43
CA MET A 1 19.87 36.57 -33.13
C MET A 1 18.72 36.38 -32.15
N PHE A 2 18.29 37.46 -31.50
CA PHE A 2 17.19 37.44 -30.53
C PHE A 2 15.86 37.57 -31.26
N ARG A 3 14.98 36.57 -31.12
CA ARG A 3 13.65 36.58 -31.73
C ARG A 3 12.58 36.84 -30.67
N LEU A 4 12.24 38.11 -30.57
CA LEU A 4 10.89 38.66 -30.58
C LEU A 4 9.82 38.01 -29.67
N MET A 5 9.63 38.66 -28.52
CA MET A 5 8.41 38.66 -27.71
C MET A 5 7.16 38.85 -28.61
N HIS A 6 6.19 37.95 -28.51
CA HIS A 6 4.80 38.22 -28.88
C HIS A 6 3.88 37.81 -27.73
N LEU A 7 3.46 38.83 -27.00
CA LEU A 7 2.38 38.82 -26.03
C LEU A 7 1.07 38.50 -26.74
N ILE A 8 0.39 37.42 -26.35
CA ILE A 8 -1.02 37.21 -26.70
C ILE A 8 -1.81 37.29 -25.40
N ARG A 9 -2.42 38.46 -25.19
CA ARG A 9 -3.44 38.74 -24.19
C ARG A 9 -4.74 38.03 -24.61
N ILE A 10 -5.22 37.11 -23.79
CA ILE A 10 -6.57 36.55 -23.92
C ILE A 10 -7.48 37.32 -22.96
N PRO A 11 -8.62 37.87 -23.44
CA PRO A 11 -9.52 38.67 -22.62
C PRO A 11 -10.28 37.80 -21.62
N LEU A 12 -10.23 38.21 -20.34
CA LEU A 12 -11.13 37.77 -19.29
C LEU A 12 -12.58 38.09 -19.70
N THR A 13 -13.40 37.06 -19.91
CA THR A 13 -14.85 37.18 -19.87
C THR A 13 -15.33 36.82 -18.46
N VAL A 14 -15.43 37.84 -17.61
CA VAL A 14 -16.12 37.76 -16.32
C VAL A 14 -17.62 37.67 -16.61
N SER A 15 -18.18 36.46 -16.53
CA SER A 15 -19.64 36.28 -16.55
C SER A 15 -20.17 36.41 -15.13
N LEU A 16 -20.79 37.56 -14.87
CA LEU A 16 -21.56 37.89 -13.68
C LEU A 16 -22.94 37.21 -13.80
N THR A 17 -23.20 36.15 -13.01
CA THR A 17 -24.54 35.55 -12.90
C THR A 17 -25.04 35.58 -11.47
N LEU A 18 -26.02 36.46 -11.27
CA LEU A 18 -27.21 36.37 -10.42
C LEU A 18 -27.09 35.85 -8.99
N ALA A 19 -27.38 36.78 -8.07
CA ALA A 19 -27.75 36.55 -6.69
C ALA A 19 -28.90 35.55 -6.56
N LEU A 20 -28.70 34.54 -5.73
CA LEU A 20 -29.75 33.65 -5.24
C LEU A 20 -30.05 33.96 -3.76
N PRO A 21 -31.31 33.85 -3.32
CA PRO A 21 -31.74 34.20 -1.97
C PRO A 21 -31.19 33.20 -0.95
N VAL A 22 -30.67 33.73 0.16
CA VAL A 22 -30.22 32.94 1.32
C VAL A 22 -31.45 32.36 2.03
N THR A 23 -31.83 31.15 1.66
CA THR A 23 -32.64 30.31 2.55
C THR A 23 -31.73 29.78 3.64
N THR A 24 -31.82 30.36 4.83
CA THR A 24 -31.20 29.80 6.03
C THR A 24 -31.88 28.45 6.32
N LEU A 25 -31.17 27.35 6.04
CA LEU A 25 -31.55 26.04 6.54
C LEU A 25 -30.82 25.83 7.85
N ALA A 26 -31.58 25.76 8.94
CA ALA A 26 -31.08 25.33 10.23
C ALA A 26 -30.34 24.00 10.06
N ARG A 27 -29.02 24.03 10.26
CA ARG A 27 -28.18 22.83 10.27
C ARG A 27 -28.46 22.11 11.58
N GLN A 28 -29.40 21.17 11.55
CA GLN A 28 -29.50 20.15 12.59
C GLN A 28 -28.14 19.43 12.65
N PRO A 29 -27.56 19.19 13.84
CA PRO A 29 -26.41 18.31 13.94
C PRO A 29 -26.90 16.94 13.49
N LEU A 30 -26.45 16.50 12.30
CA LEU A 30 -26.54 15.11 11.90
C LEU A 30 -25.76 14.33 12.94
N ALA A 31 -26.48 13.71 13.88
CA ALA A 31 -25.97 12.56 14.59
C ALA A 31 -25.64 11.53 13.51
N VAL A 32 -24.35 11.40 13.19
CA VAL A 32 -23.82 10.36 12.32
C VAL A 32 -23.94 9.06 13.11
N THR A 33 -25.13 8.47 13.10
CA THR A 33 -25.28 7.04 13.34
C THR A 33 -24.92 6.35 12.03
N THR A 34 -23.62 6.16 11.81
CA THR A 34 -23.13 5.24 10.78
C THR A 34 -23.74 3.86 11.08
N PRO A 35 -24.35 3.17 10.11
CA PRO A 35 -24.83 1.81 10.32
C PRO A 35 -23.62 0.90 10.48
N ALA A 36 -23.26 0.62 11.74
CA ALA A 36 -22.11 -0.20 12.13
C ALA A 36 -22.20 -1.69 11.73
N SER A 37 -23.28 -2.12 11.06
CA SER A 37 -23.58 -3.53 10.91
C SER A 37 -23.09 -4.16 9.61
N ASN A 38 -23.12 -3.48 8.46
CA ASN A 38 -22.79 -4.13 7.18
C ASN A 38 -21.31 -4.01 6.81
N ALA A 39 -20.69 -2.85 7.03
CA ALA A 39 -19.27 -2.65 6.73
C ALA A 39 -18.36 -3.53 7.61
N GLN A 40 -18.74 -3.75 8.87
CA GLN A 40 -18.03 -4.63 9.81
C GLN A 40 -18.14 -6.10 9.39
N LEU A 41 -19.32 -6.54 8.93
CA LEU A 41 -19.51 -7.90 8.40
C LEU A 41 -18.65 -8.13 7.15
N ASP A 42 -18.62 -7.17 6.22
CA ASP A 42 -17.78 -7.24 5.02
C ASP A 42 -16.27 -7.24 5.38
N GLU A 43 -15.86 -6.52 6.42
CA GLU A 43 -14.49 -6.55 6.97
C GLU A 43 -14.12 -7.91 7.54
N ASP A 44 -15.02 -8.51 8.32
CA ASP A 44 -14.83 -9.85 8.90
C ASP A 44 -14.76 -10.92 7.81
N GLU A 45 -15.57 -10.83 6.75
CA GLU A 45 -15.51 -11.71 5.60
C GLU A 45 -14.19 -11.61 4.83
N ARG A 46 -13.69 -10.38 4.59
CA ARG A 46 -12.36 -10.16 3.99
C ARG A 46 -11.26 -10.74 4.86
N LEU A 47 -11.33 -10.54 6.17
CA LEU A 47 -10.36 -11.08 7.12
C LEU A 47 -10.37 -12.61 7.10
N GLU A 48 -11.54 -13.24 7.07
CA GLU A 48 -11.66 -14.69 7.01
C GLU A 48 -11.13 -15.25 5.69
N HIS A 49 -11.39 -14.57 4.58
CA HIS A 49 -10.80 -14.95 3.29
C HIS A 49 -9.27 -14.80 3.30
N ALA A 50 -8.75 -13.71 3.85
CA ALA A 50 -7.31 -13.49 3.99
C ALA A 50 -6.64 -14.61 4.80
N LYS A 51 -7.26 -15.08 5.90
CA LYS A 51 -6.75 -16.23 6.68
C LYS A 51 -6.68 -17.51 5.86
N LYS A 52 -7.68 -17.80 5.01
CA LYS A 52 -7.67 -19.00 4.15
C LYS A 52 -6.53 -18.95 3.14
N LEU A 53 -6.31 -17.78 2.52
CA LEU A 53 -5.19 -17.54 1.61
C LEU A 53 -3.84 -17.69 2.33
N TYR A 54 -3.72 -17.10 3.52
CA TYR A 54 -2.53 -17.20 4.38
C TYR A 54 -2.21 -18.66 4.72
N VAL A 55 -3.19 -19.44 5.17
CA VAL A 55 -3.00 -20.87 5.47
C VAL A 55 -2.61 -21.67 4.22
N ALA A 56 -3.15 -21.32 3.05
CA ALA A 56 -2.73 -21.92 1.79
C ALA A 56 -1.28 -21.59 1.45
N ALA A 57 -0.86 -20.33 1.59
CA ALA A 57 0.53 -19.89 1.42
C ALA A 57 1.48 -20.64 2.36
N GLU A 58 1.13 -20.76 3.65
CA GLU A 58 1.94 -21.50 4.64
C GLU A 58 2.10 -22.99 4.27
N ARG A 59 1.13 -23.61 3.58
CA ARG A 59 1.31 -24.98 3.06
C ARG A 59 2.25 -25.03 1.86
N LEU A 60 2.26 -23.98 1.03
CA LEU A 60 3.12 -23.86 -0.14
C LEU A 60 4.58 -23.60 0.30
N THR A 61 4.81 -22.72 1.28
CA THR A 61 6.14 -22.48 1.87
C THR A 61 6.76 -23.76 2.43
N ARG A 62 6.00 -24.55 3.20
CA ARG A 62 6.47 -25.86 3.71
C ARG A 62 6.83 -26.87 2.62
N ARG A 63 6.39 -26.66 1.38
CA ARG A 63 6.71 -27.50 0.21
C ARG A 63 7.79 -26.87 -0.68
N GLY A 64 8.39 -25.74 -0.27
CA GLY A 64 9.37 -24.99 -1.06
C GLY A 64 8.77 -24.31 -2.29
N LYS A 65 7.44 -24.17 -2.38
CA LYS A 65 6.75 -23.52 -3.50
C LYS A 65 6.65 -22.01 -3.24
N TRP A 66 7.81 -21.35 -3.20
CA TRP A 66 7.94 -19.97 -2.72
C TRP A 66 7.22 -18.95 -3.59
N ALA A 67 7.35 -19.05 -4.93
CA ALA A 67 6.67 -18.13 -5.86
C ALA A 67 5.13 -18.19 -5.70
N GLU A 68 4.56 -19.40 -5.70
CA GLU A 68 3.12 -19.59 -5.45
C GLU A 68 2.72 -19.10 -4.05
N ALA A 69 3.57 -19.28 -3.03
CA ALA A 69 3.28 -18.79 -1.69
C ALA A 69 3.23 -17.26 -1.62
N ALA A 70 4.18 -16.57 -2.29
CA ALA A 70 4.23 -15.12 -2.36
C ALA A 70 2.91 -14.55 -2.92
N ASP A 71 2.41 -15.12 -4.03
CA ASP A 71 1.13 -14.69 -4.63
C ASP A 71 -0.06 -14.87 -3.67
N TYR A 72 -0.09 -15.94 -2.88
CA TYR A 72 -1.18 -16.16 -1.92
C TYR A 72 -1.08 -15.25 -0.69
N TYR A 73 0.13 -14.99 -0.17
CA TYR A 73 0.31 -14.00 0.89
C TYR A 73 -0.07 -12.60 0.41
N GLU A 74 0.25 -12.28 -0.83
CA GLU A 74 -0.02 -10.96 -1.41
C GLU A 74 -1.53 -10.72 -1.56
N GLN A 75 -2.25 -11.72 -2.08
CA GLN A 75 -3.71 -11.70 -2.10
C GLN A 75 -4.31 -11.57 -0.69
N ALA A 76 -3.75 -12.26 0.31
CA ALA A 76 -4.19 -12.12 1.69
C ALA A 76 -3.96 -10.69 2.20
N TYR A 77 -2.82 -10.08 1.87
CA TYR A 77 -2.49 -8.73 2.26
C TYR A 77 -3.42 -7.69 1.63
N TYR A 78 -3.74 -7.83 0.34
CA TYR A 78 -4.69 -6.92 -0.34
C TYR A 78 -6.09 -6.90 0.30
N LEU A 79 -6.52 -7.99 0.92
CA LEU A 79 -7.80 -8.03 1.63
C LEU A 79 -7.76 -7.32 2.99
N VAL A 80 -6.60 -7.29 3.64
CA VAL A 80 -6.39 -6.71 4.98
C VAL A 80 -5.08 -5.90 5.07
N PRO A 81 -4.96 -4.76 4.35
CA PRO A 81 -3.70 -4.02 4.23
C PRO A 81 -3.17 -3.44 5.55
N SER A 82 -4.00 -3.36 6.59
CA SER A 82 -3.59 -2.95 7.94
C SER A 82 -2.85 -4.05 8.72
N LYS A 83 -2.79 -5.28 8.19
CA LYS A 83 -2.02 -6.40 8.78
C LYS A 83 -0.62 -6.43 8.17
N HIS A 84 0.23 -5.49 8.56
CA HIS A 84 1.58 -5.34 7.99
C HIS A 84 2.46 -6.59 8.13
N GLY A 85 2.24 -7.45 9.13
CA GLY A 85 2.92 -8.76 9.20
C GLY A 85 2.71 -9.66 7.97
N PHE A 86 1.64 -9.46 7.19
CA PHE A 86 1.47 -10.16 5.91
C PHE A 86 2.41 -9.61 4.83
N ALA A 87 2.74 -8.31 4.84
CA ALA A 87 3.73 -7.74 3.93
C ALA A 87 5.11 -8.41 4.12
N HIS A 88 5.52 -8.62 5.37
CA HIS A 88 6.74 -9.40 5.66
C HIS A 88 6.69 -10.82 5.06
N LYS A 89 5.55 -11.50 5.16
CA LYS A 89 5.38 -12.85 4.60
C LYS A 89 5.44 -12.89 3.07
N VAL A 90 4.87 -11.87 2.40
CA VAL A 90 5.05 -11.68 0.95
C VAL A 90 6.53 -11.54 0.62
N ALA A 91 7.21 -10.64 1.33
CA ALA A 91 8.62 -10.34 1.14
C ALA A 91 9.52 -11.57 1.27
N VAL A 92 9.41 -12.33 2.36
CA VAL A 92 10.22 -13.53 2.61
C VAL A 92 9.95 -14.59 1.54
N ALA A 93 8.70 -14.84 1.19
CA ALA A 93 8.37 -15.81 0.14
C ALA A 93 8.87 -15.37 -1.24
N ALA A 94 8.83 -14.08 -1.56
CA ALA A 94 9.37 -13.54 -2.79
C ALA A 94 10.90 -13.64 -2.83
N TYR A 95 11.58 -13.36 -1.71
CA TYR A 95 13.02 -13.49 -1.59
C TYR A 95 13.49 -14.93 -1.85
N GLU A 96 12.86 -15.90 -1.18
CA GLU A 96 13.11 -17.35 -1.37
C GLU A 96 12.79 -17.83 -2.80
N ALA A 97 11.90 -17.13 -3.50
CA ALA A 97 11.60 -17.40 -4.92
C ALA A 97 12.61 -16.75 -5.89
N GLY A 98 13.52 -15.90 -5.40
CA GLY A 98 14.42 -15.09 -6.21
C GLY A 98 13.76 -13.87 -6.86
N ASP A 99 12.53 -13.52 -6.46
CA ASP A 99 11.83 -12.30 -6.90
C ASP A 99 12.25 -11.13 -5.99
N CYS A 100 13.51 -10.70 -6.16
CA CYS A 100 14.14 -9.71 -5.29
C CYS A 100 13.50 -8.31 -5.40
N ASP A 101 12.96 -7.94 -6.57
CA ASP A 101 12.25 -6.68 -6.74
C ASP A 101 11.00 -6.63 -5.85
N ARG A 102 10.17 -7.68 -5.89
CA ARG A 102 8.99 -7.79 -5.04
C ARG A 102 9.36 -7.91 -3.57
N ALA A 103 10.38 -8.71 -3.26
CA ALA A 103 10.89 -8.84 -1.89
C ALA A 103 11.24 -7.47 -1.32
N GLN A 104 12.06 -6.70 -2.03
CA GLN A 104 12.52 -5.40 -1.59
C GLN A 104 11.36 -4.40 -1.39
N GLU A 105 10.41 -4.34 -2.32
CA GLU A 105 9.24 -3.47 -2.20
C GLU A 105 8.43 -3.76 -0.92
N TYR A 106 8.15 -5.03 -0.65
CA TYR A 106 7.37 -5.44 0.52
C TYR A 106 8.15 -5.33 1.84
N LEU A 107 9.47 -5.57 1.82
CA LEU A 107 10.34 -5.36 2.97
C LEU A 107 10.38 -3.90 3.39
N LEU A 108 10.58 -2.98 2.44
CA LEU A 108 10.60 -1.54 2.72
C LEU A 108 9.23 -1.05 3.19
N HIS A 109 8.15 -1.58 2.61
CA HIS A 109 6.81 -1.30 3.12
C HIS A 109 6.64 -1.77 4.57
N PHE A 110 7.10 -2.98 4.90
CA PHE A 110 7.01 -3.53 6.26
C PHE A 110 7.86 -2.74 7.27
N LEU A 111 9.08 -2.36 6.92
CA LEU A 111 9.93 -1.51 7.76
C LEU A 111 9.32 -0.12 8.00
N THR A 112 8.53 0.38 7.05
CA THR A 112 7.88 1.70 7.16
C THR A 112 6.64 1.67 8.05
N TYR A 113 5.82 0.61 7.97
CA TYR A 113 4.48 0.58 8.58
C TYR A 113 4.29 -0.52 9.63
N GLY A 114 5.26 -1.41 9.81
CA GLY A 114 5.24 -2.48 10.80
C GLY A 114 5.19 -1.92 12.22
N ASP A 115 4.35 -2.55 13.05
CA ASP A 115 4.27 -2.22 14.48
C ASP A 115 5.45 -2.86 15.22
N SER A 116 6.41 -2.04 15.67
CA SER A 116 7.60 -2.50 16.35
C SER A 116 7.30 -3.33 17.59
N ASP A 117 6.26 -3.00 18.35
CA ASP A 117 5.95 -3.71 19.60
C ASP A 117 5.44 -5.14 19.33
N LYS A 118 4.99 -5.42 18.10
CA LYS A 118 4.44 -6.72 17.70
C LYS A 118 5.39 -7.55 16.83
N HIS A 119 6.37 -6.91 16.20
CA HIS A 119 7.13 -7.50 15.10
C HIS A 119 8.64 -7.22 15.17
N LEU A 120 9.21 -7.09 16.37
CA LEU A 120 10.65 -6.79 16.52
C LEU A 120 11.54 -7.74 15.72
N ASP A 121 11.31 -9.05 15.85
CA ASP A 121 12.15 -10.06 15.19
C ASP A 121 11.99 -10.00 13.66
N GLU A 122 10.77 -9.83 13.15
CA GLU A 122 10.52 -9.71 11.72
C GLU A 122 11.03 -8.39 11.13
N LEU A 123 11.06 -7.30 11.91
CA LEU A 123 11.65 -6.03 11.47
C LEU A 123 13.17 -6.15 11.35
N ASP A 124 13.80 -6.81 12.32
CA ASP A 124 15.24 -7.11 12.26
C ASP A 124 15.55 -8.06 11.09
N GLU A 125 14.71 -9.06 10.84
CA GLU A 125 14.82 -9.92 9.65
C GLU A 125 14.67 -9.13 8.35
N ALA A 126 13.68 -8.25 8.29
CA ALA A 126 13.45 -7.45 7.10
C ALA A 126 14.62 -6.53 6.76
N GLN A 127 15.23 -5.92 7.79
CA GLN A 127 16.42 -5.08 7.62
C GLN A 127 17.60 -5.89 7.08
N ARG A 128 17.85 -7.10 7.62
CA ARG A 128 18.91 -7.98 7.13
C ARG A 128 18.70 -8.39 5.66
N LEU A 129 17.48 -8.75 5.29
CA LEU A 129 17.16 -9.16 3.91
C LEU A 129 17.36 -8.02 2.92
N ILE A 130 17.03 -6.77 3.30
CA ILE A 130 17.31 -5.60 2.48
C ILE A 130 18.81 -5.44 2.22
N GLU A 131 19.63 -5.56 3.26
CA GLU A 131 21.09 -5.46 3.14
C GLU A 131 21.67 -6.56 2.23
N GLU A 132 21.11 -7.77 2.29
CA GLU A 132 21.50 -8.88 1.43
C GLU A 132 21.08 -8.67 -0.04
N ILE A 133 19.87 -8.17 -0.28
CA ILE A 133 19.40 -7.79 -1.62
C ILE A 133 20.30 -6.70 -2.22
N ASP A 134 20.69 -5.70 -1.41
CA ASP A 134 21.58 -4.62 -1.85
C ASP A 134 22.99 -5.10 -2.15
N ALA A 135 23.56 -5.91 -1.25
CA ALA A 135 24.90 -6.46 -1.43
C ALA A 135 25.00 -7.38 -2.65
N SER A 136 23.93 -8.13 -2.96
CA SER A 136 23.88 -9.02 -4.12
C SER A 136 23.56 -8.29 -5.43
N GLY A 137 22.93 -7.11 -5.37
CA GLY A 137 22.41 -6.41 -6.54
C GLY A 137 21.29 -7.19 -7.23
N CYS A 138 20.60 -8.07 -6.51
CA CYS A 138 19.56 -8.94 -7.07
C CYS A 138 18.32 -8.15 -7.53
N ALA A 139 17.97 -7.09 -6.81
CA ALA A 139 16.86 -6.21 -7.18
C ALA A 139 17.32 -5.05 -8.08
N SER A 140 16.40 -4.55 -8.89
CA SER A 140 16.61 -3.41 -9.77
C SER A 140 16.76 -2.10 -8.99
N GLN A 141 17.46 -1.12 -9.57
CA GLN A 141 17.57 0.23 -8.96
C GLN A 141 16.24 1.02 -8.96
N ALA A 142 15.23 0.52 -9.68
CA ALA A 142 13.93 1.18 -9.81
C ALA A 142 13.12 1.12 -8.50
N SER A 143 13.23 0.03 -7.74
CA SER A 143 12.56 -0.15 -6.43
C SER A 143 13.00 0.91 -5.42
N TRP A 144 14.31 1.17 -5.34
CA TRP A 144 14.93 2.17 -4.47
C TRP A 144 14.54 3.61 -4.81
N THR A 145 14.51 3.93 -6.10
CA THR A 145 14.21 5.30 -6.56
C THR A 145 12.76 5.71 -6.28
N LYS A 146 11.83 4.74 -6.33
CA LYS A 146 10.39 4.96 -6.08
C LYS A 146 10.11 5.37 -4.63
N LEU A 147 10.89 4.89 -3.67
CA LEU A 147 10.74 5.22 -2.24
C LEU A 147 11.36 6.57 -1.89
N ASN A 148 12.57 6.85 -2.39
CA ASN A 148 13.24 8.14 -2.16
C ASN A 148 12.52 9.34 -2.81
N ALA A 149 11.64 9.10 -3.79
CA ALA A 149 10.82 10.13 -4.43
C ALA A 149 9.51 10.45 -3.67
N VAL A 150 9.18 9.67 -2.64
CA VAL A 150 7.96 9.84 -1.82
C VAL A 150 8.29 10.42 -0.43
N ALA A 151 9.57 10.53 -0.07
CA ALA A 151 10.08 11.14 1.16
C ALA A 151 10.15 12.68 1.08
#